data_AF-A0A409X740-F1
#
_entry.id   AF-A0A409X740-F1
#
_cell.length_a   1.000
_cell.length_b   1.000
_cell.length_c   1.000
_cell.angle_alpha   90.00
_cell.angle_beta   90.00
_cell.angle_gamma   90.00
#
_symmetry.space_group_name_H-M   'P 1'
#
loop_
_entity.id
_entity.type
_entity.pdbx_description
1 polymer ?
#
loop_
_entity_poly.entity_id
_entity_poly.type
_entity_poly.pdbx_seq_one_letter_code
_entity_poly.pdbx_strand_id
1 'polypeptide(L)'
;MAHRPMALPTSSDSSGSDSKNSLAAFREIEKPTGIKLLKVYNQLAKSNLTILVVLTSMSGVALSPYPATIPVLLATALGTVLCSASANTLNQLQEVPFDAQMARTRMRPFVRRAITPLHGLGFAITTGIAGPAILWGMTNPTTACLGLANIVLYAGGYTWLKRRSIWNTWVGAVVGGIPPLMGWTACGGRLLPESWSMDSVPLFLPSFIADAASIPVPVADLTTLDNPLAPFAFFMFLFSWQFFHFMPLSHIVRHSYAQAGYHMLAVFDQRKNALVALRHTLLLIPVCSVLFPISGLTTWWFAATTLVPNLVCARGAWQFWKKGGEKEARVLFQQSLWYLPVVMGLMMFHKQGMEWLEWLGIVDKEDV
;
A
#
# COMPACT_ATOMS: atom_id res chain seq x y z
N MET A 1 93.13 5.66 -25.06
CA MET A 1 91.69 5.83 -25.37
C MET A 1 91.26 4.68 -26.26
N ALA A 2 90.72 3.61 -25.67
CA ALA A 2 90.35 2.39 -26.37
C ALA A 2 88.87 2.10 -26.11
N HIS A 3 88.08 2.08 -27.19
CA HIS A 3 86.69 1.63 -27.19
C HIS A 3 86.66 0.09 -27.26
N ARG A 4 85.89 -0.53 -26.37
CA ARG A 4 85.48 -1.94 -26.45
C ARG A 4 83.99 -2.03 -26.06
N PRO A 5 83.14 -2.81 -26.77
CA PRO A 5 81.72 -2.93 -26.44
C PRO A 5 81.52 -3.93 -25.30
N MET A 6 80.57 -3.66 -24.40
CA MET A 6 80.22 -4.56 -23.29
C MET A 6 78.92 -5.29 -23.63
N ALA A 7 78.99 -6.62 -23.61
CA ALA A 7 77.92 -7.55 -23.95
C ALA A 7 76.82 -7.59 -22.88
N LEU A 8 75.60 -7.92 -23.32
CA LEU A 8 74.39 -8.15 -22.52
C LEU A 8 74.58 -9.28 -21.50
N PRO A 9 74.03 -9.17 -20.27
CA PRO A 9 73.84 -10.33 -19.41
C PRO A 9 72.59 -11.10 -19.85
N THR A 10 72.78 -12.37 -20.17
CA THR A 10 71.72 -13.39 -20.29
C THR A 10 71.17 -13.70 -18.89
N SER A 11 69.95 -13.27 -18.58
CA SER A 11 69.21 -13.79 -17.42
C SER A 11 68.46 -15.05 -17.83
N SER A 12 68.97 -16.17 -17.32
CA SER A 12 68.36 -17.50 -17.29
C SER A 12 67.02 -17.50 -16.56
N ASP A 13 66.10 -18.31 -17.08
CA ASP A 13 64.81 -18.68 -16.49
C ASP A 13 64.89 -19.02 -14.99
N SER A 14 63.95 -18.48 -14.22
CA SER A 14 63.36 -19.21 -13.10
C SER A 14 61.91 -18.79 -12.83
N SER A 15 61.02 -19.65 -13.33
CA SER A 15 59.82 -20.13 -12.64
C SER A 15 58.85 -19.11 -12.02
N GLY A 16 57.72 -18.93 -12.72
CA GLY A 16 56.43 -19.15 -12.10
C GLY A 16 55.92 -18.05 -11.17
N SER A 17 55.47 -16.96 -11.75
CA SER A 17 54.14 -16.46 -11.38
C SER A 17 53.46 -15.94 -12.63
N ASP A 18 52.89 -16.89 -13.38
CA ASP A 18 51.84 -16.59 -14.34
C ASP A 18 50.85 -15.66 -13.64
N SER A 19 50.77 -14.43 -14.13
CA SER A 19 49.69 -13.52 -13.88
C SER A 19 48.42 -14.16 -14.44
N LYS A 20 47.83 -15.08 -13.67
CA LYS A 20 46.46 -15.55 -13.84
C LYS A 20 45.48 -14.43 -13.44
N ASN A 21 45.68 -13.22 -13.93
CA ASN A 21 44.58 -12.33 -14.25
C ASN A 21 43.98 -12.80 -15.57
N SER A 22 43.54 -14.06 -15.58
CA SER A 22 42.66 -14.55 -16.61
C SER A 22 41.40 -13.72 -16.46
N LEU A 23 41.05 -12.96 -17.50
CA LEU A 23 39.74 -12.36 -17.75
C LEU A 23 38.63 -13.42 -17.90
N ALA A 24 38.69 -14.49 -17.11
CA ALA A 24 37.59 -15.41 -16.87
C ALA A 24 36.92 -14.99 -15.56
N ALA A 25 35.61 -14.98 -15.44
CA ALA A 25 34.76 -15.96 -16.05
C ALA A 25 33.40 -15.33 -16.33
N PHE A 26 32.88 -15.59 -17.52
CA PHE A 26 31.45 -15.79 -17.67
C PHE A 26 31.01 -16.73 -16.53
N ARG A 27 30.36 -16.18 -15.51
CA ARG A 27 29.82 -16.97 -14.41
C ARG A 27 28.47 -17.47 -14.89
N GLU A 28 28.43 -18.74 -15.25
CA GLU A 28 27.18 -19.38 -15.65
C GLU A 28 26.16 -19.22 -14.52
N ILE A 29 25.01 -18.67 -14.85
CA ILE A 29 23.92 -18.49 -13.89
C ILE A 29 23.30 -19.86 -13.70
N GLU A 30 23.65 -20.52 -12.59
CA GLU A 30 23.08 -21.81 -12.20
C GLU A 30 21.55 -21.71 -12.21
N LYS A 31 20.88 -22.63 -12.91
CA LYS A 31 19.42 -22.66 -12.96
C LYS A 31 18.90 -22.79 -11.52
N PRO A 32 18.04 -21.87 -11.05
CA PRO A 32 17.61 -21.90 -9.66
C PRO A 32 16.84 -23.19 -9.38
N THR A 33 17.26 -23.94 -8.37
CA THR A 33 16.51 -25.08 -7.80
C THR A 33 15.10 -24.62 -7.40
N GLY A 34 14.10 -25.52 -7.39
CA GLY A 34 12.70 -25.17 -7.09
C GLY A 34 12.51 -24.34 -5.79
N ILE A 35 13.21 -24.71 -4.71
CA ILE A 35 13.17 -23.97 -3.43
C ILE A 35 13.79 -22.56 -3.57
N LYS A 36 14.89 -22.43 -4.31
CA LYS A 36 15.52 -21.12 -4.60
C LYS A 36 14.56 -20.25 -5.44
N LEU A 37 13.86 -20.85 -6.39
CA LEU A 37 12.90 -20.15 -7.25
C LEU A 37 11.68 -19.63 -6.45
N LEU A 38 11.13 -20.41 -5.52
CA LEU A 38 10.06 -19.94 -4.63
C LEU A 38 10.50 -18.74 -3.77
N LYS A 39 11.74 -18.75 -3.28
CA LYS A 39 12.32 -17.60 -2.56
C LYS A 39 12.42 -16.37 -3.47
N VAL A 40 12.79 -16.55 -4.73
CA VAL A 40 12.82 -15.45 -5.72
C VAL A 40 11.42 -14.91 -5.98
N TYR A 41 10.42 -15.76 -6.16
CA TYR A 41 9.03 -15.33 -6.35
C TYR A 41 8.49 -14.57 -5.14
N ASN A 42 8.79 -14.99 -3.91
CA ASN A 42 8.44 -14.25 -2.70
C ASN A 42 9.09 -12.84 -2.67
N GLN A 43 10.33 -12.72 -3.14
CA GLN A 43 11.01 -11.42 -3.26
C GLN A 43 10.43 -10.55 -4.40
N LEU A 44 10.05 -11.15 -5.53
CA LEU A 44 9.40 -10.46 -6.63
C LEU A 44 8.02 -9.94 -6.22
N ALA A 45 7.24 -10.77 -5.53
CA ALA A 45 5.93 -10.41 -5.00
C ALA A 45 6.00 -9.37 -3.88
N LYS A 46 7.16 -9.23 -3.22
CA LYS A 46 7.33 -8.45 -1.98
C LYS A 46 6.32 -8.89 -0.90
N SER A 47 6.29 -10.18 -0.59
CA SER A 47 5.24 -10.81 0.24
C SER A 47 4.92 -10.08 1.54
N ASN A 48 5.91 -9.51 2.24
CA ASN A 48 5.67 -8.73 3.46
C ASN A 48 4.78 -7.50 3.22
N LEU A 49 4.95 -6.80 2.10
CA LEU A 49 4.10 -5.68 1.71
C LEU A 49 2.76 -6.16 1.17
N THR A 50 2.76 -7.25 0.40
CA THR A 50 1.53 -7.85 -0.13
C THR A 50 0.60 -8.31 0.99
N ILE A 51 1.12 -8.87 2.09
CA ILE A 51 0.31 -9.21 3.26
C ILE A 51 -0.42 -7.98 3.80
N LEU A 52 0.27 -6.83 3.92
CA LEU A 52 -0.36 -5.59 4.37
C LEU A 52 -1.46 -5.11 3.41
N VAL A 53 -1.24 -5.25 2.10
CA VAL A 53 -2.26 -4.92 1.06
C VAL A 53 -3.47 -5.85 1.12
N VAL A 54 -3.24 -7.14 1.39
CA VAL A 54 -4.32 -8.11 1.56
C VAL A 54 -5.11 -7.77 2.83
N LEU A 55 -4.44 -7.45 3.94
CA LEU A 55 -5.12 -7.05 5.19
C LEU A 55 -5.98 -5.80 5.01
N THR A 56 -5.53 -4.80 4.25
CA THR A 56 -6.37 -3.62 3.94
C THR A 56 -7.51 -3.93 3.00
N SER A 57 -7.40 -4.96 2.14
CA SER A 57 -8.55 -5.46 1.39
C SER A 57 -9.52 -6.23 2.29
N MET A 58 -9.01 -7.08 3.17
CA MET A 58 -9.82 -7.86 4.12
C MET A 58 -10.59 -6.97 5.09
N SER A 59 -10.10 -5.79 5.45
CA SER A 59 -10.90 -4.85 6.23
C SER A 59 -12.14 -4.37 5.49
N GLY A 60 -12.07 -4.19 4.17
CA GLY A 60 -13.24 -3.88 3.36
C GLY A 60 -14.26 -5.02 3.35
N VAL A 61 -13.77 -6.28 3.30
CA VAL A 61 -14.63 -7.48 3.44
C VAL A 61 -15.30 -7.52 4.80
N ALA A 62 -14.53 -7.32 5.88
CA ALA A 62 -15.02 -7.45 7.25
C ALA A 62 -16.00 -6.33 7.64
N LEU A 63 -15.83 -5.13 7.07
CA LEU A 63 -16.66 -3.96 7.37
C LEU A 63 -17.86 -3.84 6.43
N SER A 64 -17.90 -4.59 5.32
CA SER A 64 -19.10 -4.70 4.50
C SER A 64 -20.29 -5.23 5.34
N PRO A 65 -21.52 -4.73 5.09
CA PRO A 65 -22.71 -5.24 5.77
C PRO A 65 -23.18 -6.57 5.16
N TYR A 66 -22.68 -6.95 3.99
CA TYR A 66 -23.03 -8.20 3.30
C TYR A 66 -22.35 -9.43 3.90
N PRO A 67 -22.98 -10.62 3.83
CA PRO A 67 -22.42 -11.84 4.37
C PRO A 67 -21.15 -12.25 3.61
N ALA A 68 -20.01 -12.26 4.32
CA ALA A 68 -18.74 -12.71 3.79
C ALA A 68 -18.64 -14.25 3.87
N THR A 69 -18.82 -14.93 2.74
CA THR A 69 -18.61 -16.39 2.67
C THR A 69 -17.12 -16.73 2.58
N ILE A 70 -16.72 -17.91 3.07
CA ILE A 70 -15.33 -18.39 3.00
C ILE A 70 -14.77 -18.36 1.57
N PRO A 71 -15.52 -18.78 0.52
CA PRO A 71 -15.03 -18.69 -0.86
C PRO A 71 -14.72 -17.26 -1.31
N VAL A 72 -15.59 -16.29 -0.98
CA VAL A 72 -15.37 -14.87 -1.34
C VAL A 72 -14.13 -14.33 -0.62
N LEU A 73 -13.95 -14.66 0.65
CA LEU A 73 -12.79 -14.23 1.44
C LEU A 73 -11.49 -14.79 0.87
N LEU A 74 -11.43 -16.10 0.59
CA LEU A 74 -10.25 -16.76 0.01
C LEU A 74 -9.96 -16.26 -1.41
N ALA A 75 -10.98 -16.09 -2.25
CA ALA A 75 -10.83 -15.57 -3.60
C ALA A 75 -10.33 -14.12 -3.60
N THR A 76 -10.88 -13.27 -2.72
CA THR A 76 -10.44 -11.87 -2.60
C THR A 76 -9.00 -11.80 -2.12
N ALA A 77 -8.62 -12.60 -1.12
CA ALA A 77 -7.25 -12.66 -0.62
C ALA A 77 -6.27 -13.15 -1.71
N LEU A 78 -6.56 -14.29 -2.35
CA LEU A 78 -5.71 -14.86 -3.39
C LEU A 78 -5.60 -13.96 -4.63
N GLY A 79 -6.73 -13.44 -5.11
CA GLY A 79 -6.78 -12.49 -6.22
C GLY A 79 -5.97 -11.24 -5.94
N THR A 80 -6.08 -10.67 -4.73
CA THR A 80 -5.29 -9.51 -4.30
C THR A 80 -3.79 -9.83 -4.20
N VAL A 81 -3.41 -11.00 -3.68
CA VAL A 81 -2.01 -11.47 -3.66
C VAL A 81 -1.43 -11.50 -5.07
N LEU A 82 -2.16 -12.09 -6.03
CA LEU A 82 -1.69 -12.25 -7.40
C LEU A 82 -1.60 -10.90 -8.14
N CYS A 83 -2.60 -10.02 -7.97
CA CYS A 83 -2.55 -8.65 -8.51
C CYS A 83 -1.35 -7.88 -7.93
N SER A 84 -1.13 -7.96 -6.61
CA SER A 84 0.00 -7.32 -5.94
C SER A 84 1.34 -7.89 -6.43
N ALA A 85 1.44 -9.21 -6.59
CA ALA A 85 2.64 -9.88 -7.08
C ALA A 85 3.00 -9.45 -8.51
N SER A 86 2.01 -9.36 -9.39
CA SER A 86 2.18 -8.87 -10.75
C SER A 86 2.67 -7.41 -10.76
N ALA A 87 1.96 -6.52 -10.06
CA ALA A 87 2.29 -5.10 -9.94
C ALA A 87 3.71 -4.86 -9.38
N ASN A 88 4.09 -5.59 -8.33
CA ASN A 88 5.42 -5.51 -7.73
C ASN A 88 6.51 -6.04 -8.66
N THR A 89 6.25 -7.13 -9.38
CA THR A 89 7.22 -7.70 -10.33
C THR A 89 7.48 -6.74 -11.49
N LEU A 90 6.41 -6.18 -12.08
CA LEU A 90 6.53 -5.18 -13.16
C LEU A 90 7.25 -3.91 -12.68
N ASN A 91 6.94 -3.44 -11.47
CA ASN A 91 7.64 -2.31 -10.86
C ASN A 91 9.15 -2.58 -10.74
N GLN A 92 9.54 -3.74 -10.20
CA GLN A 92 10.96 -4.10 -10.07
C GLN A 92 11.65 -4.27 -11.43
N LEU A 93 10.93 -4.75 -12.45
CA LEU A 93 11.46 -4.91 -13.81
C LEU A 93 11.75 -3.56 -14.46
N GLN A 94 10.91 -2.55 -14.25
CA GLN A 94 11.10 -1.20 -14.78
C GLN A 94 12.18 -0.41 -14.02
N GLU A 95 12.34 -0.65 -12.72
CA GLU A 95 13.21 0.14 -11.84
C GLU A 95 14.66 -0.36 -11.73
N VAL A 96 15.05 -1.43 -12.45
CA VAL A 96 16.37 -2.10 -12.32
C VAL A 96 17.58 -1.16 -12.22
N PRO A 97 17.83 -0.21 -13.16
CA PRO A 97 19.03 0.63 -13.09
C PRO A 97 19.01 1.60 -11.90
N PHE A 98 17.82 1.99 -11.44
CA PHE A 98 17.65 2.90 -10.30
C PHE A 98 17.76 2.17 -8.98
N ASP A 99 17.20 0.95 -8.92
CA ASP A 99 17.30 0.10 -7.75
C ASP A 99 18.75 -0.32 -7.46
N ALA A 100 19.57 -0.48 -8.49
CA ALA A 100 20.99 -0.74 -8.35
C ALA A 100 21.75 0.34 -7.57
N GLN A 101 21.25 1.58 -7.58
CA GLN A 101 21.91 2.75 -6.98
C GLN A 101 21.50 2.97 -5.51
N MET A 102 20.46 2.30 -5.02
CA MET A 102 19.95 2.50 -3.66
C MET A 102 20.33 1.34 -2.75
N ALA A 103 20.93 1.63 -1.59
CA ALA A 103 21.36 0.61 -0.62
C ALA A 103 20.24 -0.38 -0.23
N ARG A 104 19.00 0.10 -0.14
CA ARG A 104 17.81 -0.71 0.20
C ARG A 104 17.39 -1.67 -0.92
N THR A 105 17.55 -1.29 -2.19
CA THR A 105 16.94 -2.02 -3.32
C THR A 105 17.96 -2.67 -4.27
N ARG A 106 19.27 -2.41 -4.07
CA ARG A 106 20.36 -3.06 -4.81
C ARG A 106 20.37 -4.59 -4.71
N MET A 107 19.69 -5.14 -3.69
CA MET A 107 19.59 -6.58 -3.47
C MET A 107 18.35 -7.23 -4.11
N ARG A 108 17.53 -6.48 -4.85
CA ARG A 108 16.34 -7.00 -5.55
C ARG A 108 16.73 -8.07 -6.60
N PRO A 109 15.86 -9.07 -6.87
CA PRO A 109 16.15 -10.18 -7.77
C PRO A 109 16.66 -9.77 -9.16
N PHE A 110 16.02 -8.78 -9.80
CA PHE A 110 16.43 -8.34 -11.15
C PHE A 110 17.76 -7.59 -11.16
N VAL A 111 18.05 -6.78 -10.15
CA VAL A 111 19.34 -6.07 -10.03
C VAL A 111 20.50 -7.05 -9.92
N ARG A 112 20.32 -8.10 -9.10
CA ARG A 112 21.31 -9.16 -8.89
C ARG A 112 21.33 -10.22 -9.98
N ARG A 113 20.46 -10.10 -11.00
CA ARG A 113 20.28 -11.09 -12.08
C ARG A 113 19.98 -12.50 -11.55
N ALA A 114 19.24 -12.60 -10.44
CA ALA A 114 18.81 -13.88 -9.87
C ALA A 114 17.72 -14.58 -10.71
N ILE A 115 17.08 -13.83 -11.61
CA ILE A 115 16.06 -14.29 -12.55
C ILE A 115 16.16 -13.46 -13.83
N THR A 116 15.86 -14.07 -14.98
CA THR A 116 15.87 -13.37 -16.26
C THR A 116 14.68 -12.42 -16.39
N PRO A 117 14.83 -11.29 -17.13
CA PRO A 117 13.71 -10.39 -17.43
C PRO A 117 12.50 -11.10 -18.05
N LEU A 118 12.74 -12.04 -18.97
CA LEU A 118 11.68 -12.79 -19.66
C LEU A 118 10.91 -13.71 -18.71
N HIS A 119 11.60 -14.43 -17.82
CA HIS A 119 10.96 -15.26 -16.81
C HIS A 119 10.15 -14.41 -15.84
N GLY A 120 10.75 -13.33 -15.32
CA GLY A 120 10.06 -12.40 -14.43
C GLY A 120 8.83 -11.76 -15.06
N LEU A 121 8.90 -11.39 -16.34
CA LEU A 121 7.75 -10.91 -17.11
C LEU A 121 6.68 -12.00 -17.27
N GLY A 122 7.06 -13.24 -17.55
CA GLY A 122 6.15 -14.37 -17.59
C GLY A 122 5.41 -14.56 -16.27
N PHE A 123 6.13 -14.52 -15.14
CA PHE A 123 5.51 -14.57 -13.81
C PHE A 123 4.53 -13.40 -13.59
N ALA A 124 4.90 -12.18 -13.97
CA ALA A 124 4.04 -11.02 -13.85
C ALA A 124 2.77 -11.10 -14.70
N ILE A 125 2.86 -11.60 -15.93
CA ILE A 125 1.72 -11.79 -16.82
C ILE A 125 0.81 -12.89 -16.28
N THR A 126 1.36 -14.05 -15.91
CA THR A 126 0.56 -15.15 -15.36
C THR A 126 -0.20 -14.74 -14.11
N THR A 127 0.47 -14.08 -13.15
CA THR A 127 -0.19 -13.59 -11.93
C THR A 127 -1.15 -12.43 -12.22
N GLY A 128 -0.84 -11.58 -13.21
CA GLY A 128 -1.67 -10.45 -13.63
C GLY A 128 -2.93 -10.85 -14.41
N ILE A 129 -2.97 -12.05 -15.00
CA ILE A 129 -4.18 -12.64 -15.61
C ILE A 129 -4.94 -13.45 -14.56
N ALA A 130 -4.24 -14.33 -13.82
CA ALA A 130 -4.87 -15.23 -12.86
C ALA A 130 -5.55 -14.47 -11.71
N GLY A 131 -4.96 -13.40 -11.20
CA GLY A 131 -5.52 -12.60 -10.11
C GLY A 131 -6.90 -12.01 -10.45
N PRO A 132 -7.00 -11.16 -11.49
CA PRO A 132 -8.28 -10.62 -11.95
C PRO A 132 -9.26 -11.70 -12.41
N ALA A 133 -8.80 -12.80 -13.03
CA ALA A 133 -9.68 -13.90 -13.43
C ALA A 133 -10.34 -14.60 -12.23
N ILE A 134 -9.60 -14.83 -11.13
CA ILE A 134 -10.15 -15.37 -9.88
C ILE A 134 -11.18 -14.42 -9.30
N LEU A 135 -10.87 -13.12 -9.24
CA LEU A 135 -11.82 -12.10 -8.75
C LEU A 135 -13.08 -12.06 -9.63
N TRP A 136 -12.93 -12.15 -10.94
CA TRP A 136 -14.07 -12.13 -11.86
C TRP A 136 -15.00 -13.32 -11.65
N GLY A 137 -14.43 -14.53 -11.55
CA GLY A 137 -15.20 -15.77 -11.45
C GLY A 137 -15.76 -16.06 -10.07
N MET A 138 -15.06 -15.66 -9.00
CA MET A 138 -15.41 -16.04 -7.63
C MET A 138 -15.94 -14.89 -6.76
N THR A 139 -15.74 -13.63 -7.17
CA THR A 139 -16.32 -12.47 -6.49
C THR A 139 -17.29 -11.74 -7.42
N ASN A 140 -16.80 -10.85 -8.28
CA ASN A 140 -17.60 -10.10 -9.25
C ASN A 140 -16.71 -9.28 -10.22
N PRO A 141 -17.30 -8.82 -11.34
CA PRO A 141 -16.60 -7.97 -12.31
C PRO A 141 -16.01 -6.67 -11.75
N THR A 142 -16.69 -6.02 -10.81
CA THR A 142 -16.25 -4.73 -10.25
C THR A 142 -14.92 -4.90 -9.50
N THR A 143 -14.82 -5.90 -8.62
CA THR A 143 -13.59 -6.22 -7.89
C THR A 143 -12.45 -6.59 -8.84
N ALA A 144 -12.74 -7.36 -9.90
CA ALA A 144 -11.76 -7.73 -10.91
C ALA A 144 -11.22 -6.52 -11.69
N CYS A 145 -12.11 -5.62 -12.12
CA CYS A 145 -11.75 -4.37 -12.79
C CYS A 145 -10.89 -3.47 -11.88
N LEU A 146 -11.24 -3.36 -10.59
CA LEU A 146 -10.42 -2.64 -9.62
C LEU A 146 -9.03 -3.26 -9.45
N GLY A 147 -8.95 -4.59 -9.36
CA GLY A 147 -7.67 -5.31 -9.27
C GLY A 147 -6.78 -5.06 -10.50
N LEU A 148 -7.34 -5.18 -11.70
CA LEU A 148 -6.63 -4.91 -12.95
C LEU A 148 -6.21 -3.44 -13.06
N ALA A 149 -7.12 -2.51 -12.77
CA ALA A 149 -6.83 -1.08 -12.75
C ALA A 149 -5.70 -0.77 -11.76
N ASN A 150 -5.65 -1.45 -10.62
CA ASN A 150 -4.59 -1.26 -9.63
C ASN A 150 -3.22 -1.72 -10.13
N ILE A 151 -3.15 -2.81 -10.90
CA ILE A 151 -1.91 -3.25 -11.58
C ILE A 151 -1.44 -2.17 -12.55
N VAL A 152 -2.33 -1.71 -13.43
CA VAL A 152 -2.02 -0.70 -14.45
C VAL A 152 -1.61 0.62 -13.80
N LEU A 153 -2.32 1.05 -12.76
CA LEU A 153 -2.04 2.29 -12.06
C LEU A 153 -0.72 2.23 -11.29
N TYR A 154 -0.38 1.11 -10.65
CA TYR A 154 0.87 0.97 -9.91
C TYR A 154 2.09 0.77 -10.83
N ALA A 155 2.03 -0.26 -11.68
CA ALA A 155 3.15 -0.63 -12.54
C ALA A 155 3.30 0.29 -13.74
N GLY A 156 2.20 0.85 -14.26
CA GLY A 156 2.22 1.83 -15.34
C GLY A 156 2.33 3.25 -14.80
N GLY A 157 1.20 3.81 -14.35
CA GLY A 157 1.08 5.22 -13.97
C GLY A 157 2.10 5.65 -12.91
N TYR A 158 2.00 5.09 -11.70
CA TYR A 158 2.85 5.44 -10.57
C TYR A 158 4.34 5.23 -10.84
N THR A 159 4.73 4.04 -11.29
CA THR A 159 6.15 3.69 -11.54
C THR A 159 6.78 4.60 -12.59
N TRP A 160 6.05 4.94 -13.65
CA TRP A 160 6.51 5.90 -14.66
C TRP A 160 6.58 7.34 -14.12
N LEU A 161 5.57 7.78 -13.35
CA LEU A 161 5.49 9.15 -12.83
C LEU A 161 6.62 9.46 -11.84
N LYS A 162 7.12 8.47 -11.10
CA LYS A 162 8.24 8.61 -10.15
C LYS A 162 9.47 9.32 -10.72
N ARG A 163 9.65 9.29 -12.05
CA ARG A 163 10.77 9.92 -12.77
C ARG A 163 10.45 11.25 -13.42
N ARG A 164 9.18 11.63 -13.48
CA ARG A 164 8.72 12.78 -14.29
C ARG A 164 8.09 13.85 -13.44
N SER A 165 7.41 13.48 -12.37
CA SER A 165 6.61 14.44 -11.61
C SER A 165 6.49 14.09 -10.13
N ILE A 166 6.37 15.12 -9.30
CA ILE A 166 6.00 15.03 -7.88
C ILE A 166 4.61 14.41 -7.68
N TRP A 167 3.75 14.42 -8.71
CA TRP A 167 2.42 13.81 -8.69
C TRP A 167 2.44 12.29 -8.52
N ASN A 168 3.61 11.65 -8.64
CA ASN A 168 3.74 10.21 -8.39
C ASN A 168 3.19 9.82 -7.02
N THR A 169 3.40 10.62 -5.97
CA THR A 169 2.91 10.27 -4.63
C THR A 169 1.38 10.28 -4.57
N TRP A 170 0.71 11.15 -5.33
CA TRP A 170 -0.75 11.21 -5.38
C TRP A 170 -1.33 10.02 -6.14
N VAL A 171 -0.74 9.66 -7.28
CA VAL A 171 -1.13 8.45 -8.02
C VAL A 171 -0.89 7.19 -7.17
N GLY A 172 0.24 7.13 -6.48
CA GLY A 172 0.52 6.06 -5.51
C GLY A 172 -0.47 6.04 -4.34
N ALA A 173 -0.98 7.21 -3.93
CA ALA A 173 -1.98 7.29 -2.88
C ALA A 173 -3.33 6.69 -3.32
N VAL A 174 -3.73 6.91 -4.58
CA VAL A 174 -4.91 6.27 -5.17
C VAL A 174 -4.74 4.74 -5.20
N VAL A 175 -3.57 4.24 -5.63
CA VAL A 175 -3.25 2.80 -5.58
C VAL A 175 -3.43 2.23 -4.16
N GLY A 176 -2.98 2.95 -3.15
CA GLY A 176 -3.13 2.55 -1.74
C GLY A 176 -4.58 2.58 -1.23
N GLY A 177 -5.45 3.38 -1.85
CA GLY A 177 -6.88 3.50 -1.48
C GLY A 177 -7.79 2.46 -2.14
N ILE A 178 -7.36 1.80 -3.22
CA ILE A 178 -8.17 0.81 -3.96
C ILE A 178 -8.39 -0.52 -3.20
N PRO A 179 -7.42 -1.12 -2.48
CA PRO A 179 -7.60 -2.41 -1.81
C PRO A 179 -8.85 -2.57 -0.93
N PRO A 180 -9.23 -1.62 -0.04
CA PRO A 180 -10.45 -1.75 0.75
C PRO A 180 -11.71 -1.70 -0.12
N LEU A 181 -11.69 -0.96 -1.24
CA LEU A 181 -12.79 -0.93 -2.21
C LEU A 181 -12.96 -2.29 -2.89
N MET A 182 -11.84 -2.97 -3.19
CA MET A 182 -11.86 -4.35 -3.69
C MET A 182 -12.54 -5.29 -2.68
N GLY A 183 -12.22 -5.15 -1.39
CA GLY A 183 -12.84 -5.96 -0.33
C GLY A 183 -14.33 -5.69 -0.14
N TRP A 184 -14.72 -4.41 -0.15
CA TRP A 184 -16.12 -3.99 -0.04
C TRP A 184 -16.96 -4.53 -1.20
N THR A 185 -16.48 -4.31 -2.42
CA THR A 185 -17.17 -4.78 -3.64
C THR A 185 -17.20 -6.29 -3.73
N ALA A 186 -16.19 -7.01 -3.21
CA ALA A 186 -16.15 -8.47 -3.26
C ALA A 186 -17.35 -9.11 -2.53
N CYS A 187 -17.87 -8.46 -1.49
CA CYS A 187 -19.05 -8.92 -0.75
C CYS A 187 -20.38 -8.52 -1.40
N GLY A 188 -20.35 -7.74 -2.49
CA GLY A 188 -21.54 -7.23 -3.18
C GLY A 188 -21.85 -5.76 -2.93
N GLY A 189 -21.05 -5.07 -2.10
CA GLY A 189 -21.26 -3.67 -1.78
C GLY A 189 -21.03 -2.73 -2.96
N ARG A 190 -21.83 -1.67 -3.06
CA ARG A 190 -21.79 -0.74 -4.18
C ARG A 190 -20.85 0.43 -3.94
N LEU A 191 -20.25 0.95 -5.01
CA LEU A 191 -19.35 2.12 -4.93
C LEU A 191 -20.04 3.44 -5.31
N LEU A 192 -21.10 3.36 -6.10
CA LEU A 192 -21.82 4.51 -6.63
C LEU A 192 -23.29 4.39 -6.23
N PRO A 193 -23.97 5.52 -6.00
CA PRO A 193 -25.41 5.51 -5.73
C PRO A 193 -26.17 5.02 -6.97
N GLU A 194 -27.32 4.35 -6.75
CA GLU A 194 -28.18 3.89 -7.85
C GLU A 194 -28.75 5.05 -8.67
N SER A 195 -29.03 6.18 -8.00
CA SER A 195 -29.46 7.40 -8.64
C SER A 195 -28.79 8.61 -7.98
N TRP A 196 -28.64 9.70 -8.72
CA TRP A 196 -28.00 10.93 -8.20
C TRP A 196 -28.95 11.80 -7.36
N SER A 197 -30.02 11.22 -6.82
CA SER A 197 -30.92 11.90 -5.88
C SER A 197 -30.32 11.91 -4.47
N MET A 198 -30.61 12.95 -3.68
CA MET A 198 -30.14 13.03 -2.28
C MET A 198 -30.67 11.88 -1.42
N ASP A 199 -31.82 11.30 -1.77
CA ASP A 199 -32.41 10.16 -1.08
C ASP A 199 -31.63 8.84 -1.28
N SER A 200 -30.75 8.79 -2.29
CA SER A 200 -29.96 7.59 -2.62
C SER A 200 -28.73 7.41 -1.72
N VAL A 201 -28.47 8.35 -0.80
CA VAL A 201 -27.33 8.33 0.10
C VAL A 201 -27.82 8.61 1.53
N PRO A 202 -28.21 7.57 2.29
CA PRO A 202 -28.72 7.76 3.64
C PRO A 202 -27.63 8.38 4.54
N LEU A 203 -27.99 9.40 5.32
CA LEU A 203 -27.09 10.07 6.26
C LEU A 203 -27.48 9.73 7.69
N PHE A 204 -26.53 9.16 8.43
CA PHE A 204 -26.72 8.77 9.82
C PHE A 204 -26.27 9.90 10.74
N LEU A 205 -27.17 10.85 10.99
CA LEU A 205 -26.91 12.00 11.86
C LEU A 205 -26.83 11.59 13.36
N PRO A 206 -26.15 12.36 14.21
CA PRO A 206 -26.23 12.17 15.65
C PRO A 206 -27.68 12.39 16.12
N SER A 207 -28.13 11.60 17.10
CA SER A 207 -29.50 11.67 17.63
C SER A 207 -29.92 13.09 17.99
N PHE A 208 -29.07 13.82 18.73
CA PHE A 208 -29.37 15.20 19.13
C PHE A 208 -29.58 16.18 17.96
N ILE A 209 -28.95 15.95 16.80
CA ILE A 209 -29.17 16.78 15.60
C ILE A 209 -30.45 16.35 14.89
N ALA A 210 -30.64 15.04 14.74
CA ALA A 210 -31.80 14.49 14.07
C ALA A 210 -33.10 14.87 14.79
N ASP A 211 -33.10 14.78 16.12
CA ASP A 211 -34.22 15.17 16.98
C ASP A 211 -34.51 16.68 16.84
N ALA A 212 -33.47 17.51 16.90
CA ALA A 212 -33.61 18.97 16.75
C ALA A 212 -34.11 19.39 15.37
N ALA A 213 -33.73 18.66 14.32
CA ALA A 213 -34.15 18.92 12.94
C ALA A 213 -35.44 18.19 12.53
N SER A 214 -36.01 17.37 13.42
CA SER A 214 -37.15 16.47 13.13
C SER A 214 -36.91 15.60 11.88
N ILE A 215 -35.65 15.21 11.65
CA ILE A 215 -35.25 14.35 10.52
C ILE A 215 -35.31 12.89 11.00
N PRO A 216 -36.09 12.01 10.34
CA PRO A 216 -36.08 10.59 10.66
C PRO A 216 -34.67 10.00 10.47
N VAL A 217 -34.10 9.43 11.53
CA VAL A 217 -32.83 8.69 11.43
C VAL A 217 -33.11 7.35 10.77
N PRO A 218 -32.39 6.98 9.70
CA PRO A 218 -32.52 5.65 9.11
C PRO A 218 -32.26 4.56 10.16
N VAL A 219 -33.16 3.58 10.23
CA VAL A 219 -32.94 2.38 11.05
C VAL A 219 -31.78 1.60 10.42
N ALA A 220 -30.84 1.14 11.24
CA ALA A 220 -29.68 0.37 10.79
C ALA A 220 -30.10 -1.02 10.26
N ASP A 221 -30.48 -1.08 8.99
CA ASP A 221 -30.77 -2.30 8.24
C ASP A 221 -29.82 -2.45 7.04
N LEU A 222 -29.66 -3.67 6.52
CA LEU A 222 -28.76 -4.02 5.42
C LEU A 222 -28.92 -3.10 4.20
N THR A 223 -30.16 -2.71 3.89
CA THR A 223 -30.50 -1.80 2.77
C THR A 223 -29.97 -0.38 2.98
N THR A 224 -29.95 0.10 4.23
CA THR A 224 -29.44 1.43 4.59
C THR A 224 -27.93 1.46 4.82
N LEU A 225 -27.35 0.30 5.17
CA LEU A 225 -25.91 0.14 5.42
C LEU A 225 -25.08 -0.05 4.15
N ASP A 226 -25.67 -0.49 3.02
CA ASP A 226 -25.03 -0.43 1.69
C ASP A 226 -24.99 1.01 1.16
N ASN A 227 -24.28 1.86 1.90
CA ASN A 227 -24.15 3.27 1.61
C ASN A 227 -22.85 3.50 0.81
N PRO A 228 -22.89 4.11 -0.40
CA PRO A 228 -21.68 4.41 -1.16
C PRO A 228 -20.72 5.39 -0.46
N LEU A 229 -21.17 6.10 0.58
CA LEU A 229 -20.29 6.91 1.44
C LEU A 229 -19.31 6.04 2.25
N ALA A 230 -19.67 4.83 2.64
CA ALA A 230 -18.81 3.96 3.43
C ALA A 230 -17.53 3.53 2.67
N PRO A 231 -17.60 2.98 1.43
CA PRO A 231 -16.41 2.71 0.65
C PRO A 231 -15.66 4.00 0.28
N PHE A 232 -16.35 5.11 0.04
CA PHE A 232 -15.68 6.41 -0.16
C PHE A 232 -14.89 6.85 1.09
N ALA A 233 -15.43 6.64 2.29
CA ALA A 233 -14.75 6.91 3.54
C ALA A 233 -13.48 6.06 3.69
N PHE A 234 -13.54 4.77 3.37
CA PHE A 234 -12.36 3.90 3.32
C PHE A 234 -11.30 4.38 2.35
N PHE A 235 -11.72 4.75 1.14
CA PHE A 235 -10.80 5.29 0.14
C PHE A 235 -10.12 6.55 0.67
N MET A 236 -10.87 7.52 1.17
CA MET A 236 -10.34 8.78 1.71
C MET A 236 -9.43 8.57 2.92
N PHE A 237 -9.77 7.61 3.77
CA PHE A 237 -8.97 7.21 4.92
C PHE A 237 -7.61 6.64 4.49
N LEU A 238 -7.59 5.61 3.64
CA LEU A 238 -6.32 5.03 3.20
C LEU A 238 -5.54 5.97 2.30
N PHE A 239 -6.21 6.72 1.42
CA PHE A 239 -5.60 7.74 0.57
C PHE A 239 -4.86 8.78 1.42
N SER A 240 -5.52 9.34 2.43
CA SER A 240 -4.90 10.33 3.33
C SER A 240 -3.82 9.72 4.21
N TRP A 241 -4.03 8.48 4.67
CA TRP A 241 -3.02 7.74 5.41
C TRP A 241 -1.75 7.53 4.58
N GLN A 242 -1.82 7.36 3.25
CA GLN A 242 -0.62 7.25 2.41
C GLN A 242 0.30 8.47 2.54
N PHE A 243 -0.25 9.68 2.63
CA PHE A 243 0.55 10.90 2.81
C PHE A 243 1.11 11.03 4.22
N PHE A 244 0.31 10.69 5.22
CA PHE A 244 0.74 10.63 6.62
C PHE A 244 1.92 9.65 6.80
N HIS A 245 1.89 8.51 6.10
CA HIS A 245 2.94 7.48 6.15
C HIS A 245 4.17 7.80 5.27
N PHE A 246 3.94 8.12 3.99
CA PHE A 246 5.02 8.19 3.00
C PHE A 246 5.83 9.48 3.04
N MET A 247 5.22 10.63 3.36
CA MET A 247 5.92 11.91 3.41
C MET A 247 7.06 11.95 4.46
N PRO A 248 6.88 11.47 5.70
CA PRO A 248 8.00 11.36 6.64
C PRO A 248 9.03 10.29 6.21
N LEU A 249 8.59 9.15 5.67
CA LEU A 249 9.52 8.11 5.17
C LEU A 249 10.42 8.66 4.05
N SER A 250 9.81 9.32 3.06
CA SER A 250 10.52 9.89 1.93
C SER A 250 11.47 11.02 2.33
N HIS A 251 11.15 11.75 3.40
CA HIS A 251 12.08 12.70 4.00
C HIS A 251 13.33 12.00 4.56
N ILE A 252 13.19 10.89 5.29
CA ILE A 252 14.32 10.14 5.85
C ILE A 252 15.25 9.60 4.74
N VAL A 253 14.68 9.08 3.65
CA VAL A 253 15.46 8.45 2.56
C VAL A 253 15.70 9.38 1.35
N ARG A 254 15.47 10.69 1.50
CA ARG A 254 15.52 11.69 0.41
C ARG A 254 16.83 11.69 -0.37
N HIS A 255 17.95 11.50 0.32
CA HIS A 255 19.27 11.48 -0.31
C HIS A 255 19.43 10.31 -1.28
N SER A 256 18.95 9.12 -0.91
CA SER A 256 18.95 7.96 -1.82
C SER A 256 18.00 8.16 -3.01
N TYR A 257 16.88 8.86 -2.81
CA TYR A 257 15.99 9.23 -3.91
C TYR A 257 16.64 10.22 -4.87
N ALA A 258 17.33 11.24 -4.35
CA ALA A 258 18.08 12.19 -5.16
C ALA A 258 19.19 11.51 -5.96
N GLN A 259 19.96 10.62 -5.33
CA GLN A 259 21.03 9.85 -5.98
C GLN A 259 20.51 8.99 -7.13
N ALA A 260 19.41 8.26 -6.93
CA ALA A 260 18.81 7.47 -8.00
C ALA A 260 18.07 8.33 -9.04
N GLY A 261 17.85 9.63 -8.80
CA GLY A 261 17.19 10.60 -9.68
C GLY A 261 15.66 10.61 -9.61
N TYR A 262 15.06 10.19 -8.49
CA TYR A 262 13.61 10.19 -8.31
C TYR A 262 13.05 11.59 -8.08
N HIS A 263 11.91 11.89 -8.71
CA HIS A 263 11.22 13.17 -8.61
C HIS A 263 10.26 13.20 -7.40
N MET A 264 10.81 13.04 -6.20
CA MET A 264 10.03 13.05 -4.95
C MET A 264 9.91 14.46 -4.39
N LEU A 265 8.75 14.81 -3.83
CA LEU A 265 8.54 16.12 -3.19
C LEU A 265 9.54 16.36 -2.05
N ALA A 266 9.89 15.33 -1.29
CA ALA A 266 10.90 15.39 -0.23
C ALA A 266 12.31 15.80 -0.70
N VAL A 267 12.62 15.63 -1.99
CA VAL A 267 13.91 16.03 -2.59
C VAL A 267 13.87 17.49 -3.00
N PHE A 268 12.77 17.94 -3.64
CA PHE A 268 12.65 19.31 -4.14
C PHE A 268 12.28 20.34 -3.07
N ASP A 269 11.34 20.01 -2.18
CA ASP A 269 10.83 20.94 -1.17
C ASP A 269 10.39 20.18 0.09
N GLN A 270 11.30 20.14 1.06
CA GLN A 270 11.10 19.46 2.34
C GLN A 270 9.98 20.09 3.17
N ARG A 271 9.76 21.41 3.04
CA ARG A 271 8.73 22.13 3.80
C ARG A 271 7.35 21.83 3.24
N LYS A 272 7.19 21.81 1.92
CA LYS A 272 5.95 21.34 1.27
C LYS A 272 5.69 19.86 1.54
N ASN A 273 6.73 19.03 1.52
CA ASN A 273 6.61 17.61 1.90
C ASN A 273 6.01 17.44 3.30
N ALA A 274 6.53 18.17 4.29
CA ALA A 274 6.00 18.15 5.65
C ALA A 274 4.60 18.77 5.76
N LEU A 275 4.32 19.82 4.98
CA LEU A 275 2.98 20.43 4.93
C LEU A 275 1.92 19.49 4.35
N VAL A 276 2.25 18.70 3.32
CA VAL A 276 1.33 17.70 2.77
C VAL A 276 1.07 16.60 3.80
N ALA A 277 2.10 16.14 4.52
CA ALA A 277 1.92 15.21 5.64
C ALA A 277 0.95 15.77 6.69
N LEU A 278 1.13 17.04 7.08
CA LEU A 278 0.27 17.72 8.05
C LEU A 278 -1.18 17.82 7.55
N ARG A 279 -1.39 18.29 6.31
CA ARG A 279 -2.74 18.45 5.74
C ARG A 279 -3.53 17.15 5.72
N HIS A 280 -2.92 16.06 5.28
CA HIS A 280 -3.59 14.77 5.25
C HIS A 280 -3.76 14.15 6.64
N THR A 281 -2.82 14.39 7.57
CA THR A 281 -3.00 13.96 8.97
C THR A 281 -4.17 14.69 9.62
N LEU A 282 -4.34 15.98 9.33
CA LEU A 282 -5.49 16.76 9.80
C LEU A 282 -6.79 16.34 9.10
N LEU A 283 -6.74 15.97 7.81
CA LEU A 283 -7.89 15.46 7.06
C LEU A 283 -8.43 14.13 7.61
N LEU A 284 -7.56 13.31 8.25
CA LEU A 284 -8.01 12.09 8.92
C LEU A 284 -8.96 12.36 10.09
N ILE A 285 -8.93 13.54 10.72
CA ILE A 285 -9.85 13.92 11.81
C ILE A 285 -11.30 13.94 11.30
N PRO A 286 -11.71 14.79 10.32
CA PRO A 286 -13.08 14.79 9.84
C PRO A 286 -13.45 13.49 9.11
N VAL A 287 -12.49 12.78 8.50
CA VAL A 287 -12.77 11.45 7.92
C VAL A 287 -13.22 10.47 9.01
N CYS A 288 -12.48 10.37 10.13
CA CYS A 288 -12.83 9.49 11.25
C CYS A 288 -14.03 9.99 12.08
N SER A 289 -14.10 11.29 12.35
CA SER A 289 -15.09 11.85 13.27
C SER A 289 -16.42 12.22 12.63
N VAL A 290 -16.49 12.34 11.30
CA VAL A 290 -17.71 12.74 10.58
C VAL A 290 -18.03 11.76 9.46
N LEU A 291 -17.11 11.54 8.52
CA LEU A 291 -17.40 10.79 7.30
C LEU A 291 -17.75 9.32 7.55
N PHE A 292 -17.04 8.65 8.47
CA PHE A 292 -17.36 7.28 8.85
C PHE A 292 -18.71 7.16 9.59
N PRO A 293 -18.97 7.94 10.67
CA PRO A 293 -20.27 7.92 11.34
C PRO A 293 -21.45 8.28 10.43
N ILE A 294 -21.33 9.34 9.63
CA ILE A 294 -22.42 9.79 8.76
C ILE A 294 -22.74 8.79 7.65
N SER A 295 -21.76 7.98 7.23
CA SER A 295 -21.97 6.90 6.27
C SER A 295 -22.81 5.73 6.82
N GLY A 296 -23.03 5.68 8.14
CA GLY A 296 -23.70 4.56 8.79
C GLY A 296 -22.81 3.35 9.02
N LEU A 297 -21.53 3.40 8.63
CA LEU A 297 -20.63 2.28 8.86
C LEU A 297 -20.28 2.09 10.35
N THR A 298 -20.11 3.20 11.07
CA THR A 298 -19.74 3.20 12.49
C THR A 298 -20.71 4.01 13.33
N THR A 299 -20.78 3.73 14.62
CA THR A 299 -21.48 4.58 15.59
C THR A 299 -20.75 5.91 15.80
N TRP A 300 -21.45 6.93 16.30
CA TRP A 300 -20.83 8.23 16.64
C TRP A 300 -19.79 8.13 17.78
N TRP A 301 -19.79 7.06 18.56
CA TRP A 301 -18.73 6.78 19.54
C TRP A 301 -17.36 6.58 18.90
N PHE A 302 -17.31 6.09 17.65
CA PHE A 302 -16.08 6.02 16.87
C PHE A 302 -15.41 7.38 16.73
N ALA A 303 -16.19 8.46 16.59
CA ALA A 303 -15.66 9.81 16.49
C ALA A 303 -14.93 10.23 17.77
N ALA A 304 -15.47 9.85 18.93
CA ALA A 304 -14.87 10.15 20.24
C ALA A 304 -13.61 9.32 20.49
N THR A 305 -13.67 8.00 20.25
CA THR A 305 -12.53 7.10 20.53
C THR A 305 -11.36 7.33 19.57
N THR A 306 -11.62 7.66 18.30
CA THR A 306 -10.57 7.98 17.32
C THR A 306 -9.98 9.38 17.47
N LEU A 307 -10.60 10.28 18.24
CA LEU A 307 -10.08 11.62 18.46
C LEU A 307 -8.69 11.56 19.13
N VAL A 308 -8.49 10.66 20.09
CA VAL A 308 -7.21 10.49 20.81
C VAL A 308 -6.05 10.15 19.86
N PRO A 309 -6.08 9.04 19.09
CA PRO A 309 -4.99 8.71 18.17
C PRO A 309 -4.82 9.78 17.07
N ASN A 310 -5.90 10.41 16.62
CA ASN A 310 -5.84 11.51 15.67
C ASN A 310 -5.08 12.73 16.22
N LEU A 311 -5.37 13.17 17.45
CA LEU A 311 -4.70 14.32 18.06
C LEU A 311 -3.21 14.04 18.33
N VAL A 312 -2.87 12.82 18.76
CA VAL A 312 -1.48 12.40 18.95
C VAL A 312 -0.69 12.49 17.64
N CYS A 313 -1.27 12.01 16.55
CA CYS A 313 -0.64 12.04 15.23
C CYS A 313 -0.61 13.46 14.63
N ALA A 314 -1.68 14.25 14.81
CA ALA A 314 -1.74 15.65 14.38
C ALA A 314 -0.65 16.50 15.07
N ARG A 315 -0.43 16.28 16.37
CA ARG A 315 0.67 16.92 17.11
C ARG A 315 2.03 16.50 16.55
N GLY A 316 2.23 15.23 16.21
CA GLY A 316 3.45 14.75 15.55
C GLY A 316 3.68 15.41 14.19
N ALA A 317 2.62 15.49 13.37
CA ALA A 317 2.69 16.07 12.04
C ALA A 317 2.98 17.57 12.09
N TRP A 318 2.39 18.27 13.06
CA TRP A 318 2.67 19.68 13.30
C TRP A 318 4.12 19.92 13.73
N GLN A 319 4.67 19.06 14.61
CA GLN A 319 6.09 19.14 14.99
C GLN A 319 7.01 18.90 13.80
N PHE A 320 6.71 17.91 12.96
CA PHE A 320 7.46 17.65 11.73
C PHE A 320 7.42 18.84 10.77
N TRP A 321 6.24 19.43 10.55
CA TRP A 321 6.12 20.62 9.70
C TRP A 321 6.83 21.85 10.28
N LYS A 322 6.76 22.06 11.60
CA LYS A 322 7.37 23.23 12.26
C LYS A 322 8.89 23.15 12.33
N LYS A 323 9.45 21.97 12.64
CA LYS A 323 10.89 21.78 12.84
C LYS A 323 11.62 21.26 11.60
N GLY A 324 10.96 20.45 10.77
CA GLY A 324 11.53 19.89 9.54
C GLY A 324 12.66 18.88 9.74
N GLY A 325 12.91 18.40 10.96
CA GLY A 325 14.04 17.52 11.28
C GLY A 325 13.77 16.04 11.01
N GLU A 326 14.86 15.27 10.85
CA GLU A 326 14.77 13.82 10.66
C GLU A 326 14.23 13.08 11.88
N LYS A 327 14.46 13.61 13.09
CA LYS A 327 13.93 13.05 14.33
C LYS A 327 12.40 13.08 14.30
N GLU A 328 11.82 14.23 13.97
CA GLU A 328 10.38 14.42 13.87
C GLU A 328 9.79 13.58 12.73
N ALA A 329 10.49 13.47 11.60
CA ALA A 329 10.09 12.57 10.51
C ALA A 329 10.01 11.10 10.97
N ARG A 330 11.01 10.60 11.71
CA ARG A 330 10.99 9.22 12.25
C ARG A 330 9.86 9.00 13.25
N VAL A 331 9.62 9.97 14.14
CA VAL A 331 8.49 9.90 15.08
C VAL A 331 7.17 9.83 14.32
N LEU A 332 6.96 10.70 13.32
CA LEU A 332 5.74 10.72 12.54
C LEU A 332 5.54 9.42 11.72
N PHE A 333 6.63 8.91 11.13
CA PHE A 333 6.62 7.64 10.43
C PHE A 333 6.21 6.49 11.37
N GLN A 334 6.79 6.43 12.58
CA GLN A 334 6.40 5.41 13.56
C GLN A 334 4.94 5.56 14.00
N GLN A 335 4.46 6.79 14.16
CA GLN A 335 3.06 7.07 14.46
C GLN A 335 2.12 6.53 13.38
N SER A 336 2.47 6.69 12.11
CA SER A 336 1.66 6.18 11.00
C SER A 336 1.50 4.65 11.00
N LEU A 337 2.49 3.91 11.53
CA LEU A 337 2.48 2.45 11.54
C LEU A 337 1.49 1.87 12.54
N TRP A 338 1.44 2.40 13.77
CA TRP A 338 0.48 1.92 14.77
C TRP A 338 -0.90 2.55 14.59
N TYR A 339 -0.98 3.76 14.01
CA TYR A 339 -2.25 4.45 13.81
C TYR A 339 -3.23 3.63 12.95
N LEU A 340 -2.75 3.04 11.85
CA LEU A 340 -3.59 2.26 10.95
C LEU A 340 -4.30 1.08 11.66
N PRO A 341 -3.60 0.12 12.28
CA PRO A 341 -4.26 -0.99 12.97
C PRO A 341 -5.12 -0.54 14.15
N VAL A 342 -4.74 0.52 14.88
CA VAL A 342 -5.55 1.05 15.98
C VAL A 342 -6.88 1.60 15.48
N VAL A 343 -6.86 2.46 14.45
CA VAL A 343 -8.10 3.05 13.92
C VAL A 343 -8.97 2.01 13.23
N MET A 344 -8.37 1.05 12.51
CA MET A 344 -9.11 -0.07 11.93
C MET A 344 -9.74 -0.96 13.00
N GLY A 345 -9.05 -1.22 14.11
CA GLY A 345 -9.59 -1.95 15.26
C GLY A 345 -10.75 -1.21 15.93
N LEU A 346 -10.61 0.10 16.14
CA LEU A 346 -11.70 0.96 16.64
C LEU A 346 -12.90 0.98 15.69
N MET A 347 -12.66 0.97 14.38
CA MET A 347 -13.71 0.97 13.37
C MET A 347 -14.50 -0.34 13.40
N MET A 348 -13.82 -1.47 13.59
CA MET A 348 -14.46 -2.76 13.81
C MET A 348 -15.26 -2.76 15.11
N PHE A 349 -14.67 -2.27 16.20
CA PHE A 349 -15.31 -2.19 17.51
C PHE A 349 -16.60 -1.35 17.50
N HIS A 350 -16.61 -0.27 16.71
CA HIS A 350 -17.77 0.61 16.61
C HIS A 350 -18.61 0.38 15.35
N LYS A 351 -18.46 -0.75 14.66
CA LYS A 351 -19.25 -1.09 13.47
C LYS A 351 -20.74 -1.12 13.81
N GLN A 352 -21.58 -0.49 12.99
CA GLN A 352 -23.03 -0.55 13.15
C GLN A 352 -23.56 -1.97 12.96
N GLY A 353 -24.54 -2.37 13.78
CA GLY A 353 -25.12 -3.72 13.78
C GLY A 353 -24.25 -4.79 14.46
N MET A 354 -23.17 -4.41 15.16
CA MET A 354 -22.38 -5.32 16.00
C MET A 354 -22.74 -5.16 17.47
N GLU A 355 -23.59 -6.05 17.98
CA GLU A 355 -23.89 -6.16 19.41
C GLU A 355 -22.85 -7.08 20.07
N TRP A 356 -21.80 -6.49 20.65
CA TRP A 356 -20.69 -7.26 21.24
C TRP A 356 -21.12 -8.17 22.39
N LEU A 357 -22.17 -7.79 23.12
CA LEU A 357 -22.69 -8.59 24.24
C LEU A 357 -23.40 -9.85 23.74
N GLU A 358 -24.17 -9.75 22.65
CA GLU A 358 -24.75 -10.92 21.97
C GLU A 358 -23.65 -11.78 21.32
N TRP A 359 -22.67 -11.15 20.66
CA TRP A 359 -21.58 -11.86 20.01
C TRP A 359 -20.68 -12.62 21.02
N LEU A 360 -20.48 -12.07 22.22
CA LEU A 360 -19.77 -12.74 23.31
C LEU A 360 -20.64 -13.79 24.03
N GLY A 361 -21.91 -13.94 23.66
CA GLY A 361 -22.86 -14.87 24.29
C GLY A 361 -23.20 -14.51 25.73
N ILE A 362 -23.13 -13.22 26.08
CA ILE A 362 -23.45 -12.71 27.43
C ILE A 362 -24.95 -12.38 27.53
N VAL A 363 -25.58 -12.05 26.40
CA VAL A 363 -27.02 -11.75 26.28
C VAL A 363 -27.59 -12.63 25.17
N ASP A 364 -28.67 -13.36 25.45
CA ASP A 364 -29.37 -14.16 24.45
C ASP A 364 -30.28 -13.27 23.60
N LYS A 365 -30.43 -13.66 22.32
CA LYS A 365 -31.13 -12.92 21.27
C LYS A 365 -32.63 -12.69 21.51
N GLU A 366 -33.18 -13.26 22.58
CA GLU A 366 -34.61 -13.23 22.92
C GLU A 366 -34.96 -12.17 23.99
N ASP A 367 -33.97 -11.49 24.59
CA ASP A 367 -34.17 -10.56 25.71
C ASP A 367 -34.17 -9.06 25.34
N VAL A 368 -34.23 -8.69 24.04
CA VAL A 368 -34.24 -7.27 23.57
C VAL A 368 -35.49 -6.92 22.78
#